data_AF-A0A6A5V4S7-F1
#
_entry.id   AF-A0A6A5V4S7-F1
#
_cell.length_a   1.000
_cell.length_b   1.000
_cell.length_c   1.000
_cell.angle_alpha   90.00
_cell.angle_beta   90.00
_cell.angle_gamma   90.00
#
_symmetry.space_group_name_H-M   'P 1'
#
loop_
_entity.id
_entity.type
_entity.pdbx_description
1 polymer ?
#
loop_
_entity_poly.entity_id
_entity_poly.type
_entity_poly.pdbx_seq_one_letter_code
_entity_poly.pdbx_strand_id
1 'polypeptide(L)'
;MRIDRQPQDCYANTEELAKLKLCTVSDDEIFRKTTLEHFTDYYQPLIPCVNRLRRKIFPGGGRWRVPNPKLYDEMKEILRTVRVELNEVDG
;
A
#
# COMPACT_ATOMS: atom_id res chain seq x y z
N MET A 1 -18.37 -11.00 -23.68
CA MET A 1 -17.85 -12.04 -22.77
C MET A 1 -17.47 -11.35 -21.47
N ARG A 2 -18.37 -11.36 -20.46
CA ARG A 2 -18.02 -10.87 -19.13
C ARG A 2 -17.13 -11.95 -18.52
N ILE A 3 -15.84 -11.65 -18.35
CA ILE A 3 -15.00 -12.47 -17.50
C ILE A 3 -15.38 -12.05 -16.08
N ASP A 4 -16.34 -12.78 -15.52
CA ASP A 4 -16.52 -12.82 -14.08
C ASP A 4 -15.21 -13.40 -13.52
N ARG A 5 -14.26 -12.52 -13.17
CA ARG A 5 -13.14 -12.89 -12.30
C ARG A 5 -13.78 -13.31 -10.98
N GLN A 6 -14.06 -14.61 -10.87
CA GLN A 6 -14.31 -15.24 -9.59
C GLN A 6 -13.12 -14.88 -8.68
N PRO A 7 -13.37 -14.33 -7.48
CA PRO A 7 -12.30 -13.95 -6.57
C PRO A 7 -11.57 -15.23 -6.17
N GLN A 8 -10.35 -15.42 -6.68
CA GLN A 8 -9.42 -16.42 -6.14
C GLN A 8 -9.13 -16.15 -4.64
N ASP A 9 -9.50 -14.96 -4.17
CA ASP A 9 -9.45 -14.49 -2.80
C ASP A 9 -10.45 -15.17 -1.84
N CYS A 10 -11.43 -15.95 -2.33
CA CYS A 10 -12.47 -16.56 -1.49
C CYS A 10 -12.19 -18.00 -1.03
N TYR A 11 -11.11 -18.64 -1.50
CA TYR A 11 -10.80 -20.05 -1.16
C TYR A 11 -9.46 -20.26 -0.47
N ALA A 12 -8.63 -19.23 -0.35
CA ALA A 12 -7.37 -19.31 0.37
C ALA A 12 -7.61 -19.26 1.88
N ASN A 13 -6.90 -20.09 2.65
CA ASN A 13 -6.91 -19.94 4.10
C ASN A 13 -6.21 -18.63 4.51
N THR A 14 -6.43 -18.15 5.75
CA THR A 14 -5.90 -16.87 6.21
C THR A 14 -4.37 -16.74 6.06
N GLU A 15 -3.63 -17.82 6.23
CA GLU A 15 -2.17 -17.83 6.09
C GLU A 15 -1.74 -17.67 4.63
N GLU A 16 -2.36 -18.40 3.71
CA GLU A 16 -2.15 -18.25 2.27
C GLU A 16 -2.48 -16.84 1.79
N LEU A 17 -3.63 -16.32 2.24
CA LEU A 17 -4.05 -14.96 1.91
C LEU A 17 -3.07 -13.92 2.47
N ALA A 18 -2.54 -14.13 3.67
CA ALA A 18 -1.52 -13.26 4.26
C ALA A 18 -0.22 -13.28 3.46
N LYS A 19 0.24 -14.45 3.00
CA LYS A 19 1.44 -14.60 2.16
C LYS A 19 1.27 -13.89 0.81
N LEU A 20 0.14 -14.10 0.14
CA LEU A 20 -0.17 -13.44 -1.14
C LEU A 20 -0.21 -11.92 -0.98
N LYS A 21 -0.93 -11.42 0.02
CA LYS A 21 -1.02 -9.96 0.30
C LYS A 21 0.32 -9.37 0.69
N LEU A 22 1.12 -10.10 1.48
CA LEU A 22 2.46 -9.66 1.87
C LEU A 22 3.32 -9.44 0.62
N CYS A 23 3.35 -10.41 -0.31
CA CYS A 23 4.12 -10.30 -1.55
C CYS A 23 3.74 -9.05 -2.34
N THR A 24 2.44 -8.77 -2.49
CA THR A 24 1.95 -7.60 -3.23
C THR A 24 2.28 -6.27 -2.55
N VAL A 25 2.18 -6.19 -1.22
CA VAL A 25 2.37 -4.93 -0.47
C VAL A 25 3.84 -4.68 -0.16
N SER A 26 4.66 -5.71 -0.03
CA SER A 26 6.05 -5.55 0.38
C SER A 26 6.98 -5.26 -0.81
N ASP A 27 6.68 -5.77 -2.00
CA ASP A 27 7.46 -5.52 -3.20
C ASP A 27 7.14 -4.16 -3.86
N ASP A 28 8.17 -3.39 -4.17
CA ASP A 28 8.04 -2.03 -4.72
C ASP A 28 7.46 -2.00 -6.14
N GLU A 29 7.81 -2.98 -6.98
CA GLU A 29 7.39 -3.04 -8.37
C GLU A 29 5.97 -3.58 -8.48
N ILE A 30 5.68 -4.68 -7.77
CA ILE A 30 4.35 -5.27 -7.73
C ILE A 30 3.37 -4.26 -7.16
N PHE A 31 3.69 -3.61 -6.04
CA PHE A 31 2.82 -2.60 -5.44
C PHE A 31 2.54 -1.44 -6.41
N ARG A 32 3.57 -0.92 -7.09
CA ARG A 32 3.41 0.18 -8.05
C ARG A 32 2.52 -0.24 -9.23
N LYS A 33 2.73 -1.44 -9.78
CA LYS A 33 1.91 -1.96 -10.87
C LYS A 33 0.45 -2.13 -10.44
N THR A 34 0.21 -2.76 -9.30
CA THR A 34 -1.13 -2.99 -8.76
C THR A 34 -1.86 -1.68 -8.47
N THR A 35 -1.18 -0.68 -7.90
CA THR A 35 -1.80 0.63 -7.63
C THR A 35 -2.17 1.37 -8.90
N LEU A 36 -1.30 1.38 -9.92
CA LEU A 36 -1.62 1.99 -11.22
C LEU A 36 -2.74 1.28 -11.97
N GLU A 37 -2.87 -0.04 -11.83
CA GLU A 37 -3.90 -0.84 -12.51
C GLU A 37 -5.28 -0.73 -11.82
N HIS A 38 -5.32 -0.61 -10.49
CA HIS A 38 -6.55 -0.76 -9.72
C HIS A 38 -7.04 0.49 -9.00
N PHE A 39 -6.20 1.51 -8.80
CA PHE A 39 -6.70 2.77 -8.24
C PHE A 39 -7.54 3.49 -9.30
N THR A 40 -8.77 3.83 -8.93
CA THR A 40 -9.62 4.69 -9.77
C THR A 40 -9.01 6.08 -9.88
N ASP A 41 -9.43 6.87 -10.88
CA ASP A 41 -8.97 8.25 -11.08
C ASP A 41 -9.04 9.09 -9.79
N TYR A 42 -10.11 8.89 -9.00
CA TYR A 42 -10.29 9.56 -7.71
C TYR A 42 -9.20 9.21 -6.69
N TYR A 43 -8.69 7.98 -6.70
CA TYR A 43 -7.68 7.52 -5.74
C TYR A 43 -6.24 7.59 -6.27
N GLN A 44 -6.02 7.78 -7.58
CA GLN A 44 -4.68 7.90 -8.15
C GLN A 44 -3.80 8.97 -7.47
N PRO A 45 -4.30 10.15 -7.06
CA PRO A 45 -3.50 11.14 -6.33
C PRO A 45 -2.95 10.62 -4.99
N LEU A 46 -3.51 9.54 -4.42
CA LEU A 46 -3.04 8.95 -3.18
C LEU A 46 -1.87 7.97 -3.35
N ILE A 47 -1.52 7.56 -4.58
CA ILE A 47 -0.43 6.61 -4.84
C ILE A 47 0.89 7.02 -4.14
N PRO A 48 1.35 8.28 -4.21
CA PRO A 48 2.55 8.71 -3.49
C PRO A 48 2.42 8.56 -1.97
N CYS A 49 1.24 8.87 -1.42
CA CYS A 49 0.93 8.75 0.01
C CYS A 49 1.06 7.30 0.49
N VAL A 50 0.33 6.40 -0.18
CA VAL A 50 0.29 4.99 0.22
C VAL A 50 1.64 4.32 0.01
N ASN A 51 2.40 4.70 -1.03
CA ASN A 51 3.75 4.17 -1.23
C ASN A 51 4.73 4.61 -0.12
N ARG A 52 4.67 5.86 0.35
CA ARG A 52 5.49 6.31 1.49
C ARG A 52 5.15 5.56 2.76
N LEU A 53 3.86 5.39 3.07
CA LEU A 53 3.40 4.61 4.22
C LEU A 53 3.86 3.15 4.14
N ARG A 54 3.66 2.50 3.00
CA ARG A 54 4.06 1.12 2.74
C ARG A 54 5.55 0.91 3.01
N ARG A 55 6.43 1.76 2.48
CA ARG A 55 7.89 1.67 2.73
C ARG A 55 8.26 1.83 4.20
N LYS A 56 7.46 2.57 4.98
CA LYS A 56 7.68 2.72 6.41
C LYS A 56 7.21 1.50 7.21
N ILE A 57 6.08 0.92 6.83
CA ILE A 57 5.51 -0.27 7.48
C ILE A 57 6.30 -1.53 7.10
N PHE A 58 6.80 -1.60 5.87
CA PHE A 58 7.58 -2.71 5.32
C PHE A 58 8.94 -2.24 4.81
N PRO A 59 9.87 -1.85 5.70
CA PRO A 59 11.19 -1.39 5.30
C PRO A 59 11.93 -2.49 4.54
N GLY A 60 12.44 -2.14 3.35
CA GLY A 60 13.11 -3.08 2.45
C GLY A 60 12.21 -4.22 1.95
N GLY A 61 10.89 -4.02 1.95
CA GLY A 61 9.92 -5.04 1.53
C GLY A 61 9.81 -6.22 2.49
N GLY A 62 10.17 -6.03 3.76
CA GLY A 62 10.04 -7.05 4.80
C GLY A 62 9.23 -6.55 6.00
N ARG A 63 8.75 -7.49 6.82
CA ARG A 63 8.17 -7.15 8.13
C ARG A 63 9.26 -6.70 9.11
N TRP A 64 8.90 -5.84 10.05
CA TRP A 64 9.76 -5.50 11.18
C TRP A 64 10.11 -6.76 11.99
N ARG A 65 11.41 -7.00 12.22
CA ARG A 65 11.91 -8.04 13.14
C ARG A 65 12.06 -7.51 14.57
N VAL A 66 12.40 -6.24 14.68
CA VAL A 66 12.46 -5.50 15.94
C VAL A 66 11.28 -4.53 15.93
N PRO A 67 10.41 -4.53 16.96
CA PRO A 67 9.32 -3.57 17.03
C PRO A 67 9.83 -2.14 16.97
N ASN A 68 9.12 -1.28 16.26
CA ASN A 68 9.35 0.16 16.27
C ASN A 68 8.22 0.83 17.08
N PRO A 69 8.47 1.22 18.35
CA PRO A 69 7.46 1.85 19.20
C PRO A 69 6.93 3.17 18.64
N LYS A 70 7.68 3.84 17.75
CA LYS A 70 7.33 5.12 17.15
C LYS A 70 6.64 4.99 15.80
N LEU A 71 6.39 3.77 15.31
CA LEU A 71 5.88 3.53 13.95
C LEU A 71 4.59 4.31 13.68
N TYR A 72 3.66 4.34 14.64
CA TYR A 72 2.41 5.08 14.50
C TYR A 72 2.61 6.59 14.38
N ASP A 73 3.54 7.16 15.15
CA ASP A 73 3.81 8.60 15.09
C ASP A 73 4.48 8.95 13.76
N GLU A 74 5.41 8.12 13.30
CA GLU A 74 6.06 8.29 12.00
C GLU A 74 5.06 8.14 10.83
N MET A 75 4.09 7.22 10.93
CA MET A 75 3.00 7.10 9.96
C MET A 75 2.12 8.36 9.93
N LYS A 76 1.80 8.94 11.09
CA LYS A 76 1.04 10.20 11.17
C LYS A 76 1.81 11.36 10.55
N GLU A 77 3.12 11.44 10.77
CA GLU A 77 3.95 12.48 10.15
C GLU A 77 3.97 12.34 8.63
N ILE A 78 4.11 11.11 8.09
CA ILE A 78 4.00 10.88 6.64
C ILE A 78 2.67 11.40 6.09
N LEU A 79 1.55 11.08 6.74
CA LEU A 79 0.22 11.54 6.33
C LEU A 79 0.10 13.07 6.38
N ARG A 80 0.66 13.72 7.41
CA ARG A 80 0.66 15.18 7.56
C ARG A 80 1.46 15.84 6.44
N THR A 81 2.68 15.35 6.18
CA THR A 81 3.54 15.87 5.12
C THR A 81 2.88 15.74 3.75
N VAL A 82 2.36 14.55 3.43
CA VAL A 82 1.72 14.34 2.12
C VAL A 82 0.48 15.20 1.94
N ARG A 83 -0.30 15.44 3.00
CA ARG A 83 -1.44 16.37 2.93
C ARG A 83 -1.01 17.79 2.57
N VAL A 84 0.11 18.28 3.13
CA VAL A 84 0.64 19.60 2.77
C VAL A 84 1.06 19.61 1.30
N GLU A 85 1.83 18.62 0.86
CA GLU A 85 2.29 18.49 -0.53
C GLU A 85 1.12 18.41 -1.54
N LEU A 86 0.05 17.66 -1.22
CA LEU A 86 -1.12 17.55 -2.10
C LEU A 86 -1.86 18.89 -2.23
N ASN A 87 -1.94 19.67 -1.15
CA ASN A 87 -2.58 20.99 -1.18
C ASN A 87 -1.76 22.04 -1.93
N GLU A 88 -0.45 21.85 -2.08
CA GLU A 88 0.43 22.73 -2.85
C GLU A 88 0.35 22.49 -4.37
N VAL A 89 -0.18 21.35 -4.81
CA VAL A 89 -0.32 21.01 -6.25
C VAL A 89 -1.64 21.54 -6.84
N ASP A 90 -2.63 21.82 -6.00
CA ASP A 90 -3.93 22.38 -6.39
C ASP A 90 -3.98 23.93 -6.33
N GLY A 91 -2.86 24.59 -6.01
CA GLY A 91 -2.73 26.04 -5.79
C GLY A 91 -2.02 26.81 -6.91
#